data_AF-A0A1F5AK07-F1
#
_entry.id   AF-A0A1F5AK07-F1
#
_cell.length_a   1.000
_cell.length_b   1.000
_cell.length_c   1.000
_cell.angle_alpha   90.00
_cell.angle_beta   90.00
_cell.angle_gamma   90.00
#
_symmetry.space_group_name_H-M   'P 1'
#
loop_
_entity.id
_entity.type
_entity.pdbx_description
1 polymer ?
#
loop_
_entity_poly.entity_id
_entity_poly.type
_entity_poly.pdbx_seq_one_letter_code
_entity_poly.pdbx_strand_id
1 'polypeptide(L)'
;MGEGLDYTEALREAQDKGIAEPDPAADVGGWDSAAKILLITNTCLDSTYVLKDVHVRGITGISVDFVQSARREGRAVKLLATAAPGRQGARWSLDVRPSLVEASHPLVHVNGTEKGITFLTDSMGSVTLTGGRSSPRGAAAALLKDIINIYRPPF
;
A
#
# COMPACT_ATOMS: atom_id res chain seq x y z
N MET A 1 12.55 -8.63 7.51
CA MET A 1 12.55 -7.82 8.75
C MET A 1 11.61 -8.33 9.84
N GLY A 2 10.36 -8.72 9.55
CA GLY A 2 9.45 -9.24 10.57
C GLY A 2 10.00 -10.46 11.34
N GLU A 3 10.83 -11.27 10.67
CA GLU A 3 11.51 -12.45 11.21
C GLU A 3 12.85 -12.14 11.91
N GLY A 4 13.18 -10.86 12.12
CA GLY A 4 14.40 -10.45 12.83
C GLY A 4 15.60 -10.16 11.93
N LEU A 5 15.47 -10.37 10.62
CA LEU A 5 16.48 -9.95 9.64
C LEU A 5 16.61 -8.44 9.57
N ASP A 6 17.83 -7.97 9.31
CA ASP A 6 18.04 -6.56 8.97
C ASP A 6 17.40 -6.20 7.61
N TYR A 7 17.40 -4.91 7.27
CA TYR A 7 16.80 -4.43 6.03
C TYR A 7 17.48 -5.04 4.79
N THR A 8 18.81 -5.10 4.78
CA THR A 8 19.61 -5.53 3.63
C THR A 8 19.43 -7.01 3.37
N GLU A 9 19.47 -7.83 4.42
CA GLU A 9 19.23 -9.27 4.37
C GLU A 9 17.81 -9.58 3.90
N ALA A 10 16.82 -8.88 4.44
CA ALA A 10 15.42 -9.06 4.05
C ALA A 10 15.16 -8.65 2.59
N LEU A 11 15.81 -7.59 2.11
CA LEU A 11 15.71 -7.18 0.71
C LEU A 11 16.35 -8.21 -0.21
N ARG A 12 17.55 -8.71 0.14
CA ARG A 12 18.21 -9.77 -0.62
C ARG A 12 17.35 -11.03 -0.70
N GLU A 13 16.78 -11.46 0.42
CA GLU A 13 15.89 -12.62 0.44
C GLU A 13 14.62 -12.41 -0.42
N ALA A 14 14.07 -11.18 -0.42
CA ALA A 14 12.95 -10.84 -1.30
C ALA A 14 13.35 -10.91 -2.79
N GLN A 15 14.57 -10.51 -3.14
CA GLN A 15 15.09 -10.63 -4.51
C GLN A 15 15.33 -12.09 -4.91
N ASP A 16 15.92 -12.89 -4.03
CA ASP A 16 16.14 -14.33 -4.25
C ASP A 16 14.82 -15.09 -4.48
N LYS A 17 13.74 -14.65 -3.83
CA LYS A 17 12.38 -15.18 -4.00
C LYS A 17 11.64 -14.61 -5.22
N GLY A 18 12.24 -13.69 -5.98
CA GLY A 18 11.61 -13.00 -7.10
C GLY A 18 10.44 -12.08 -6.71
N ILE A 19 10.41 -11.64 -5.44
CA ILE A 19 9.40 -10.70 -4.93
C ILE A 19 9.81 -9.25 -5.21
N ALA A 20 11.11 -8.96 -5.12
CA ALA A 20 11.68 -7.66 -5.45
C ALA A 20 12.56 -7.77 -6.70
N GLU A 21 12.53 -6.75 -7.55
CA GLU A 21 13.39 -6.67 -8.73
C GLU A 21 14.85 -6.33 -8.36
N PRO A 22 15.82 -6.55 -9.26
CA PRO A 22 17.21 -6.14 -9.05
C PRO A 22 17.38 -4.65 -8.75
N ASP A 23 16.57 -3.80 -9.39
CA ASP A 23 16.40 -2.39 -9.02
C ASP A 23 15.05 -2.22 -8.28
N PRO A 24 15.04 -2.23 -6.95
CA PRO A 24 13.82 -2.15 -6.16
C PRO A 24 13.43 -0.70 -5.82
N ALA A 25 14.08 0.32 -6.41
CA ALA A 25 14.00 1.71 -5.96
C ALA A 25 12.57 2.27 -5.90
N ALA A 26 11.71 1.90 -6.86
CA ALA A 26 10.32 2.33 -6.88
C ALA A 26 9.50 1.74 -5.71
N ASP A 27 9.70 0.47 -5.38
CA ASP A 27 9.00 -0.23 -4.31
C ASP A 27 9.51 0.21 -2.94
N VAL A 28 10.81 0.09 -2.69
CA VAL A 28 11.39 0.40 -1.37
C VAL A 28 11.39 1.90 -1.10
N GLY A 29 11.40 2.73 -2.15
CA GLY A 29 11.22 4.17 -2.07
C GLY A 29 9.77 4.62 -1.84
N GLY A 30 8.79 3.72 -2.05
CA GLY A 30 7.36 4.01 -1.86
C GLY A 30 6.66 4.68 -3.05
N TRP A 31 7.33 4.81 -4.19
CA TRP A 31 6.80 5.48 -5.39
C TRP A 31 5.69 4.68 -6.09
N ASP A 32 5.76 3.34 -6.08
CA ASP A 32 4.68 2.49 -6.57
C ASP A 32 3.40 2.70 -5.73
N SER A 33 3.55 2.77 -4.41
CA SER A 33 2.45 3.06 -3.49
C SER A 33 1.90 4.49 -3.68
N ALA A 34 2.78 5.46 -3.96
CA ALA A 34 2.40 6.84 -4.24
C ALA A 34 1.57 6.96 -5.52
N ALA A 35 1.97 6.27 -6.59
CA ALA A 35 1.20 6.23 -7.84
C ALA A 35 -0.18 5.60 -7.63
N LYS A 36 -0.27 4.52 -6.85
CA LYS A 36 -1.53 3.85 -6.56
C LYS A 36 -2.49 4.72 -5.76
N ILE A 37 -2.04 5.35 -4.67
CA ILE A 37 -2.92 6.21 -3.88
C ILE A 37 -3.35 7.46 -4.66
N LEU A 38 -2.49 7.98 -5.53
CA LEU A 38 -2.83 9.08 -6.42
C LEU A 38 -3.99 8.74 -7.34
N LEU A 39 -3.90 7.59 -8.04
CA LEU A 39 -4.95 7.12 -8.94
C LEU A 39 -6.26 6.88 -8.17
N ILE A 40 -6.20 6.18 -7.04
CA ILE A 40 -7.37 5.88 -6.21
C ILE A 40 -8.03 7.17 -5.73
N THR A 41 -7.25 8.14 -5.23
CA THR A 41 -7.76 9.42 -4.75
C THR A 41 -8.46 10.17 -5.88
N ASN A 42 -7.79 10.36 -7.01
CA ASN A 42 -8.35 11.10 -8.14
C ASN A 42 -9.63 10.45 -8.69
N THR A 43 -9.68 9.12 -8.76
CA THR A 43 -10.86 8.40 -9.23
C THR A 43 -12.00 8.42 -8.21
N CYS A 44 -11.73 8.21 -6.93
CA CYS A 44 -12.79 8.09 -5.91
C CYS A 44 -13.31 9.45 -5.42
N LEU A 45 -12.49 10.51 -5.49
CA LEU A 45 -12.83 11.83 -4.95
C LEU A 45 -12.99 12.90 -6.04
N ASP A 46 -13.00 12.51 -7.31
CA ASP A 46 -13.08 13.41 -8.48
C ASP A 46 -12.09 14.59 -8.38
N SER A 47 -10.82 14.26 -8.18
CA SER A 47 -9.76 15.22 -7.90
C SER A 47 -8.62 15.16 -8.93
N THR A 48 -7.74 16.16 -8.91
CA THR A 48 -6.67 16.35 -9.90
C THR A 48 -5.29 16.47 -9.25
N TYR A 49 -5.01 15.64 -8.24
CA TYR A 49 -3.67 15.55 -7.67
C TYR A 49 -2.67 15.04 -8.71
N VAL A 50 -1.40 15.38 -8.50
CA VAL A 50 -0.24 14.85 -9.22
C VAL A 50 0.78 14.27 -8.25
N LEU A 51 1.74 13.48 -8.72
CA LEU A 51 2.72 12.79 -7.84
C LEU A 51 3.47 13.74 -6.89
N LYS A 52 3.76 14.97 -7.32
CA LYS A 52 4.42 15.99 -6.46
C LYS A 52 3.57 16.42 -5.26
N ASP A 53 2.27 16.15 -5.28
CA ASP A 53 1.36 16.45 -4.17
C ASP A 53 1.36 15.33 -3.10
N VAL A 54 2.03 14.19 -3.35
CA VAL A 54 2.15 13.08 -2.41
C VAL A 54 3.44 13.21 -1.61
N HIS A 55 3.35 13.20 -0.29
CA HIS A 55 4.54 13.06 0.55
C HIS A 55 5.00 11.60 0.54
N VAL A 56 6.26 11.33 0.18
CA VAL A 56 6.76 9.96 0.03
C VAL A 56 8.00 9.74 0.89
N ARG A 57 7.90 8.74 1.78
CA ARG A 57 9.01 8.17 2.53
C ARG A 57 8.96 6.65 2.39
N GLY A 58 10.00 6.08 1.81
CA GLY A 58 10.15 4.64 1.65
C GLY A 58 10.48 3.87 2.94
N ILE A 59 10.77 2.58 2.78
CA ILE A 59 11.18 1.66 3.85
C ILE A 59 12.70 1.51 3.98
N THR A 60 13.48 2.13 3.09
CA THR A 60 14.94 2.08 3.13
C THR A 60 15.46 2.57 4.48
N GLY A 61 16.28 1.75 5.14
CA GLY A 61 16.93 2.10 6.40
C GLY A 61 16.01 2.07 7.64
N ILE A 62 14.82 1.47 7.55
CA ILE A 62 14.05 1.17 8.77
C ILE A 62 14.88 0.24 9.66
N SER A 63 14.95 0.55 10.95
CA SER A 63 15.63 -0.28 11.93
C SER A 63 14.86 -1.58 12.19
N VAL A 64 15.59 -2.69 12.24
CA VAL A 64 15.06 -3.97 12.68
C VAL A 64 14.54 -3.90 14.12
N ASP A 65 15.19 -3.15 15.00
CA ASP A 65 14.75 -2.98 16.39
C ASP A 65 13.39 -2.30 16.48
N PHE A 66 13.14 -1.32 15.61
CA PHE A 66 11.84 -0.66 15.52
C PHE A 66 10.74 -1.65 15.10
N VAL A 67 11.01 -2.47 14.08
CA VAL A 67 10.07 -3.50 13.60
C VAL A 67 9.80 -4.55 14.68
N GLN A 68 10.85 -4.99 15.38
CA GLN A 68 10.74 -6.00 16.44
C GLN A 68 10.06 -5.44 17.70
N SER A 69 10.29 -4.18 18.05
CA SER A 69 9.59 -3.53 19.17
C SER A 69 8.09 -3.42 18.89
N ALA A 70 7.72 -2.95 17.70
CA ALA A 70 6.32 -2.90 17.28
C ALA A 70 5.66 -4.27 17.36
N ARG A 71 6.34 -5.32 16.89
CA ARG A 71 5.86 -6.71 16.95
C ARG A 71 5.64 -7.20 18.39
N ARG A 72 6.56 -6.89 19.31
CA ARG A 72 6.44 -7.24 20.74
C ARG A 72 5.23 -6.58 21.41
N GLU A 73 4.82 -5.42 20.92
CA GLU A 73 3.63 -4.70 21.37
C GLU A 73 2.34 -5.13 20.64
N GLY A 74 2.40 -6.18 19.81
CA GLY A 74 1.26 -6.67 19.03
C GLY A 74 0.93 -5.82 17.79
N ARG A 75 1.78 -4.86 17.44
CA ARG A 75 1.61 -3.96 16.30
C ARG A 75 2.44 -4.42 15.11
N ALA A 76 2.14 -3.88 13.93
CA ALA A 76 2.94 -4.12 12.73
C ALA A 76 3.43 -2.83 12.10
N VAL A 77 4.68 -2.82 11.62
CA VAL A 77 5.17 -1.75 10.73
C VAL A 77 4.75 -2.09 9.31
N LYS A 78 4.01 -1.20 8.64
CA LYS A 78 3.57 -1.34 7.25
C LYS A 78 3.91 -0.06 6.48
N LEU A 79 4.29 -0.19 5.21
CA LEU A 79 4.31 0.96 4.30
C LEU A 79 2.85 1.27 3.93
N LEU A 80 2.30 2.34 4.48
CA LEU A 80 0.92 2.75 4.19
C LEU A 80 0.92 3.91 3.21
N ALA A 81 0.05 3.82 2.22
CA ALA A 81 -0.35 4.93 1.40
C ALA A 81 -1.74 5.42 1.88
N THR A 82 -1.85 6.67 2.27
CA THR A 82 -3.06 7.25 2.86
C THR A 82 -3.51 8.47 2.09
N ALA A 83 -4.83 8.58 1.94
CA ALA A 83 -5.51 9.82 1.60
C ALA A 83 -6.39 10.18 2.78
N ALA A 84 -6.14 11.32 3.42
CA ALA A 84 -6.90 11.79 4.57
C ALA A 84 -7.49 13.19 4.33
N PRO A 85 -8.68 13.51 4.86
CA PRO A 85 -9.26 14.85 4.74
C PRO A 85 -8.28 15.93 5.23
N GLY A 86 -8.17 17.02 4.48
CA GLY A 86 -7.40 18.18 4.89
C GLY A 86 -8.06 18.90 6.07
N ARG A 87 -7.29 19.71 6.81
CA ARG A 87 -7.84 20.55 7.86
C ARG A 87 -8.75 21.63 7.26
N GLN A 88 -9.90 21.88 7.89
CA GLN A 88 -10.79 23.00 7.56
C GLN A 88 -11.21 23.06 6.07
N GLY A 89 -11.53 21.91 5.46
CA GLY A 89 -11.95 21.86 4.06
C GLY A 89 -10.82 22.04 3.06
N ALA A 90 -9.57 22.06 3.52
CA ALA A 90 -8.41 21.97 2.64
C ALA A 90 -8.43 20.65 1.86
N ARG A 91 -7.71 20.67 0.73
CA ARG A 91 -7.40 19.49 -0.07
C ARG A 91 -6.97 18.33 0.82
N TRP A 92 -7.41 17.12 0.48
CA TRP A 92 -6.92 15.87 1.06
C TRP A 92 -5.39 15.84 1.08
N SER A 93 -4.83 15.30 2.17
CA SER A 93 -3.41 15.04 2.35
C SER A 93 -3.11 13.64 1.84
N LEU A 94 -2.16 13.54 0.91
CA LEU A 94 -1.68 12.26 0.36
C LEU A 94 -0.28 11.96 0.90
N ASP A 95 -0.12 10.76 1.45
CA ASP A 95 1.10 10.39 2.15
C ASP A 95 1.43 8.90 1.97
N VAL A 96 2.71 8.60 1.80
CA VAL A 96 3.27 7.26 1.81
C VAL A 96 4.39 7.22 2.83
N ARG A 97 4.24 6.45 3.90
CA ARG A 97 5.29 6.29 4.91
C ARG A 97 5.19 4.97 5.68
N PRO A 98 6.31 4.48 6.26
CA PRO A 98 6.26 3.42 7.25
C PRO A 98 5.44 3.88 8.45
N SER A 99 4.43 3.10 8.80
CA SER A 99 3.44 3.43 9.83
C SER A 99 3.20 2.23 10.74
N LEU A 100 2.89 2.50 12.01
CA LEU A 100 2.44 1.47 12.94
C LEU A 100 0.96 1.18 12.70
N VAL A 101 0.63 -0.10 12.60
CA VAL A 101 -0.73 -0.61 12.48
C VAL A 101 -1.04 -1.39 13.75
N GLU A 102 -2.11 -0.97 14.43
CA GLU A 102 -2.58 -1.58 15.67
C GLU A 102 -3.10 -3.01 15.45
N ALA A 103 -3.01 -3.85 16.49
CA ALA A 103 -3.44 -5.25 16.45
C ALA A 103 -4.91 -5.44 16.06
N SER A 104 -5.76 -4.46 16.35
CA SER A 104 -7.19 -4.47 16.04
C SER A 104 -7.49 -4.09 14.59
N HIS A 105 -6.55 -3.46 13.88
CA HIS A 105 -6.79 -2.98 12.52
C HIS A 105 -6.61 -4.14 11.51
N PRO A 106 -7.57 -4.41 10.60
CA PRO A 106 -7.51 -5.57 9.72
C PRO A 106 -6.23 -5.66 8.86
N LEU A 107 -5.66 -4.51 8.48
CA LEU A 107 -4.38 -4.45 7.74
C LEU A 107 -3.17 -5.00 8.49
N VAL A 108 -3.22 -5.19 9.81
CA VAL A 108 -2.09 -5.74 10.58
C VAL A 108 -1.72 -7.14 10.08
N HIS A 109 -2.70 -7.92 9.63
CA HIS A 109 -2.56 -9.30 9.16
C HIS A 109 -2.26 -9.43 7.67
N VAL A 110 -2.21 -8.33 6.91
CA VAL A 110 -1.85 -8.34 5.49
C VAL A 110 -0.33 -8.51 5.36
N ASN A 111 0.11 -9.72 5.02
CA ASN A 111 1.52 -10.13 5.07
C ASN A 111 2.03 -10.66 3.73
N GLY A 112 3.36 -10.68 3.59
CA GLY A 112 4.02 -11.13 2.36
C GLY A 112 3.65 -10.24 1.18
N THR A 113 3.24 -10.86 0.09
CA THR A 113 2.89 -10.20 -1.19
C THR A 113 1.40 -9.84 -1.33
N GLU A 114 0.59 -10.11 -0.30
CA GLU A 114 -0.80 -9.69 -0.25
C GLU A 114 -0.91 -8.16 -0.12
N LYS A 115 -2.05 -7.62 -0.52
CA LYS A 115 -2.37 -6.20 -0.43
C LYS A 115 -3.65 -6.02 0.36
N GLY A 116 -3.85 -4.81 0.86
CA GLY A 116 -5.10 -4.45 1.52
C GLY A 116 -5.34 -2.95 1.43
N ILE A 117 -6.62 -2.59 1.39
CA ILE A 117 -7.09 -1.21 1.41
C ILE A 117 -8.25 -1.10 2.38
N THR A 118 -8.28 -0.03 3.17
CA THR A 118 -9.40 0.29 4.06
C THR A 118 -10.01 1.61 3.64
N PHE A 119 -11.32 1.58 3.37
CA PHE A 119 -12.13 2.76 3.12
C PHE A 119 -12.82 3.16 4.41
N LEU A 120 -12.72 4.44 4.76
CA LEU A 120 -13.51 5.04 5.85
C LEU A 120 -14.69 5.76 5.21
N THR A 121 -15.88 5.36 5.60
CA THR A 121 -17.14 5.85 5.05
C THR A 121 -17.98 6.49 6.14
N ASP A 122 -18.84 7.42 5.74
CA ASP A 122 -19.81 8.09 6.61
C ASP A 122 -20.96 7.17 7.04
N SER A 123 -21.28 6.16 6.22
CA SER A 123 -22.50 5.36 6.31
C SER A 123 -22.25 3.88 6.61
N MET A 124 -21.16 3.30 6.11
CA MET A 124 -20.81 1.89 6.29
C MET A 124 -19.67 1.68 7.30
N GLY A 125 -19.19 2.75 7.94
CA GLY A 125 -18.01 2.71 8.81
C GLY A 125 -16.75 2.35 8.02
N SER A 126 -15.95 1.42 8.56
CA SER A 126 -14.70 0.97 7.95
C SER A 126 -14.90 -0.29 7.11
N VAL A 127 -14.54 -0.23 5.83
CA VAL A 127 -14.60 -1.37 4.91
C VAL A 127 -13.17 -1.72 4.47
N THR A 128 -12.68 -2.88 4.88
CA THR A 128 -11.36 -3.38 4.46
C THR A 128 -11.51 -4.47 3.42
N LEU A 129 -10.76 -4.35 2.32
CA LEU A 129 -10.57 -5.40 1.33
C LEU A 129 -9.13 -5.88 1.41
N THR A 130 -8.94 -7.20 1.42
CA THR A 130 -7.60 -7.83 1.40
C THR A 130 -7.53 -8.86 0.28
N GLY A 131 -6.33 -9.06 -0.25
CA GLY A 131 -6.05 -10.01 -1.32
C GLY A 131 -5.10 -9.44 -2.36
N GLY A 132 -5.21 -9.91 -3.60
CA GLY A 132 -4.43 -9.36 -4.71
C GLY A 132 -2.94 -9.68 -4.61
N ARG A 133 -2.58 -10.86 -4.10
CA ARG A 133 -1.25 -11.45 -4.24
C ARG A 133 -0.68 -11.15 -5.63
N SER A 134 0.54 -10.60 -5.67
CA SER A 134 1.20 -10.29 -6.94
C SER A 134 1.29 -11.56 -7.81
N SER A 135 0.68 -11.50 -9.00
CA SER A 135 0.61 -12.62 -9.94
C SER A 135 0.39 -12.09 -11.36
N PRO A 136 1.19 -12.50 -12.35
CA PRO A 136 0.95 -12.16 -13.76
C PRO A 136 -0.45 -12.57 -14.24
N ARG A 137 -0.95 -13.71 -13.77
CA ARG A 137 -2.30 -14.19 -14.09
C ARG A 137 -3.37 -13.29 -13.51
N GLY A 138 -3.18 -12.79 -12.28
CA GLY A 138 -4.07 -11.82 -11.66
C GLY A 138 -4.13 -10.50 -12.43
N ALA A 139 -2.97 -9.99 -12.85
CA ALA A 139 -2.89 -8.78 -13.68
C ALA A 139 -3.56 -8.96 -15.05
N ALA A 140 -3.32 -10.10 -15.72
CA ALA A 140 -3.98 -10.42 -16.99
C ALA A 140 -5.50 -10.57 -16.84
N ALA A 141 -5.98 -11.15 -15.74
CA ALA A 141 -7.40 -11.25 -15.46
C ALA A 141 -8.05 -9.87 -15.23
N ALA A 142 -7.37 -8.95 -14.55
CA ALA A 142 -7.83 -7.58 -14.38
C ALA A 142 -7.93 -6.84 -15.73
N LEU A 143 -6.90 -6.97 -16.58
CA LEU A 143 -6.92 -6.41 -17.94
C LEU A 143 -8.08 -6.97 -18.76
N LEU A 144 -8.29 -8.29 -18.75
CA LEU A 144 -9.39 -8.92 -19.47
C LEU A 144 -10.76 -8.44 -18.96
N LYS A 145 -10.93 -8.31 -17.64
CA LYS A 145 -12.14 -7.75 -17.02
C LYS A 145 -12.42 -6.34 -17.56
N ASP A 146 -11.39 -5.50 -17.65
CA ASP A 146 -11.53 -4.13 -18.13
C ASP A 146 -11.87 -4.09 -19.63
N ILE A 147 -11.25 -4.94 -20.46
CA ILE A 147 -11.63 -5.10 -21.88
C ILE A 147 -13.11 -5.50 -22.01
N ILE A 148 -13.55 -6.51 -21.25
CA ILE A 148 -14.96 -6.94 -21.26
C ILE A 148 -15.89 -5.79 -20.87
N ASN A 149 -15.53 -4.99 -19.86
CA ASN A 149 -16.33 -3.86 -19.41
C ASN A 149 -16.39 -2.72 -20.44
N ILE A 150 -15.32 -2.47 -21.20
CA ILE A 150 -15.29 -1.45 -22.28
C ILE A 150 -16.30 -1.80 -23.39
N TYR A 151 -16.43 -3.08 -23.74
CA TYR A 151 -17.35 -3.54 -24.79
C TYR A 151 -18.73 -3.93 -24.27
N ARG A 152 -18.96 -3.91 -22.95
CA ARG A 152 -20.26 -4.24 -22.38
C ARG A 152 -21.22 -3.08 -22.68
N PRO A 153 -22.32 -3.31 -23.41
CA PRO A 153 -23.30 -2.26 -23.64
C PRO A 153 -23.84 -1.76 -22.29
N PRO A 154 -24.10 -0.45 -22.14
CA PRO A 154 -24.80 0.06 -20.97
C PRO A 154 -26.16 -0.64 -20.91
N PHE A 155 -26.50 -1.18 -19.74
CA PHE A 155 -27.84 -1.69 -19.48
C PHE A 155 -28.86 -0.56 -19.57
#